data_AF-A0A517DT87-F1
#
_entry.id   AF-A0A517DT87-F1
#
_cell.length_a   1.000
_cell.length_b   1.000
_cell.length_c   1.000
_cell.angle_alpha   90.00
_cell.angle_beta   90.00
_cell.angle_gamma   90.00
#
_symmetry.space_group_name_H-M   'P 1'
#
loop_
_entity.id
_entity.type
_entity.pdbx_description
1 polymer ?
#
loop_
_entity_poly.entity_id
_entity_poly.type
_entity_poly.pdbx_seq_one_letter_code
_entity_poly.pdbx_strand_id
1 'polypeptide(L)' 'MLKRKKRLTVNKRQEYDDLCDKIRELSLEYDLLDKEKKDITEINKRLGMLLDKCFAFVRREYYNKN' A
#
# COMPACT_ATOMS: atom_id res chain seq x y z
N MET A 1 -27.99 -14.04 8.63
CA MET A 1 -26.62 -14.46 9.02
C MET A 1 -25.60 -13.48 8.46
N LEU A 2 -25.13 -12.54 9.27
CA LEU A 2 -24.15 -11.53 8.86
C LEU A 2 -22.79 -12.21 8.64
N LYS A 3 -22.28 -12.15 7.39
CA LYS A 3 -20.98 -12.69 6.99
C LYS A 3 -19.91 -12.20 7.98
N ARG A 4 -19.27 -13.12 8.70
CA ARG A 4 -18.13 -12.83 9.59
C ARG A 4 -17.08 -12.06 8.77
N LYS A 5 -16.93 -10.76 9.02
CA LYS A 5 -15.76 -9.99 8.59
C LYS A 5 -14.56 -10.72 9.19
N LYS A 6 -13.76 -11.40 8.35
CA LYS A 6 -12.48 -11.97 8.76
C LYS A 6 -11.70 -10.82 9.41
N ARG A 7 -11.57 -10.82 10.74
CA ARG A 7 -10.64 -9.93 11.42
C ARG A 7 -9.27 -10.35 10.89
N LEU A 8 -8.56 -9.43 10.24
CA LEU A 8 -7.12 -9.58 10.02
C LEU A 8 -6.51 -9.95 11.38
N THR A 9 -5.72 -11.02 11.42
CA THR A 9 -4.84 -11.28 12.57
C THR A 9 -3.95 -10.05 12.77
N VAL A 10 -3.59 -9.74 14.02
CA VAL A 10 -2.87 -8.50 14.39
C VAL A 10 -1.66 -8.25 13.47
N ASN A 11 -0.89 -9.31 13.16
CA ASN A 11 0.26 -9.24 12.25
C ASN A 11 -0.10 -8.80 10.82
N LYS A 12 -1.23 -9.26 10.28
CA LYS A 12 -1.67 -8.91 8.92
C LYS A 12 -2.20 -7.48 8.84
N ARG A 13 -2.80 -6.99 9.94
CA ARG A 13 -3.17 -5.58 10.03
C ARG A 13 -1.94 -4.69 10.06
N GLN A 14 -0.91 -5.10 10.81
CA GLN A 14 0.35 -4.36 10.92
C GLN A 14 1.12 -4.33 9.60
N GLU A 15 1.13 -5.43 8.84
CA GLU A 15 1.75 -5.47 7.50
C GLU A 15 1.03 -4.53 6.50
N TYR A 16 -0.30 -4.49 6.55
CA TYR A 16 -1.07 -3.54 5.74
C TYR A 16 -0.84 -2.08 6.15
N ASP A 17 -0.78 -1.82 7.46
CA ASP A 17 -0.55 -0.48 8.02
C ASP A 17 0.84 0.06 7.63
N ASP A 18 1.88 -0.78 7.72
CA ASP A 18 3.25 -0.45 7.29
C ASP A 18 3.34 -0.16 5.77
N LEU A 19 2.61 -0.91 4.95
CA LEU A 19 2.50 -0.63 3.51
C LEU A 19 1.81 0.71 3.26
N CYS A 20 0.73 1.02 3.97
CA CYS A 20 0.04 2.30 3.86
C CYS A 20 0.90 3.47 4.33
N ASP A 21 1.66 3.31 5.41
CA ASP A 21 2.54 4.36 5.94
C ASP A 21 3.64 4.69 4.92
N LYS A 22 4.30 3.68 4.37
CA LYS A 22 5.33 3.84 3.31
C LYS A 22 4.79 4.50 2.05
N ILE A 23 3.57 4.16 1.64
CA ILE A 23 2.91 4.80 0.49
C ILE A 23 2.66 6.29 0.80
N ARG A 24 2.23 6.62 2.03
CA ARG A 24 2.01 8.00 2.46
C ARG A 24 3.30 8.80 2.47
N GLU A 25 4.39 8.24 3.01
CA GLU A 25 5.71 8.88 3.01
C GLU A 25 6.19 9.18 1.60
N LEU A 26 6.15 8.20 0.70
CA LEU A 26 6.56 8.40 -0.70
C LEU A 26 5.63 9.34 -1.47
N SER A 27 4.35 9.43 -1.10
CA SER A 27 3.43 10.41 -1.71
C SER A 27 3.77 11.84 -1.28
N LEU A 28 4.22 12.03 -0.04
CA LEU A 28 4.71 13.34 0.42
C LEU A 28 6.02 13.71 -0.27
N GLU A 29 6.94 12.74 -0.39
CA GLU A 29 8.20 12.95 -1.11
C GLU A 29 7.96 13.23 -2.59
N TYR A 30 6.98 12.56 -3.22
CA TYR A 30 6.52 12.85 -4.56
C TYR A 30 6.04 14.30 -4.72
N ASP A 31 5.12 14.75 -3.84
CA ASP A 31 4.56 16.10 -3.89
C ASP A 31 5.64 17.17 -3.71
N LEU A 32 6.63 16.92 -2.84
CA LEU A 32 7.78 17.79 -2.66
C LEU A 32 8.65 17.86 -3.92
N LEU A 33 9.02 16.72 -4.50
CA LEU A 33 9.85 16.67 -5.71
C LEU A 33 9.13 17.26 -6.93
N ASP A 34 7.83 17.04 -7.08
CA ASP A 34 7.00 17.61 -8.14
C ASP A 34 6.96 19.14 -8.05
N LYS A 35 6.75 19.68 -6.83
CA LYS A 35 6.81 21.13 -6.57
C LYS A 35 8.16 21.73 -6.89
N GLU A 36 9.24 21.00 -6.59
CA GLU A 36 10.60 21.41 -6.93
C GLU A 36 10.98 21.15 -8.40
N LYS A 37 10.06 20.60 -9.22
CA LYS A 37 10.30 20.17 -10.62
C LYS A 37 11.52 19.25 -10.77
N LYS A 38 11.77 18.43 -9.76
CA LYS A 38 12.84 17.43 -9.75
C LYS A 38 12.37 16.15 -10.43
N ASP A 39 13.33 15.27 -10.75
CA ASP A 39 12.99 13.96 -11.30
C ASP A 39 12.20 13.14 -10.27
N ILE A 40 10.98 12.80 -10.63
CA ILE A 40 10.05 11.96 -9.84
C ILE A 40 10.02 10.52 -10.36
N THR A 41 10.83 10.17 -11.36
CA THR A 41 10.80 8.86 -12.02
C THR A 41 11.10 7.74 -11.03
N GLU A 42 12.08 7.94 -10.15
CA GLU A 42 12.42 6.95 -9.13
C GLU A 42 11.31 6.77 -8.09
N ILE A 43 10.71 7.87 -7.61
CA ILE A 43 9.60 7.81 -6.65
C ILE A 43 8.38 7.12 -7.27
N ASN A 44 8.06 7.43 -8.53
CA ASN A 44 6.98 6.77 -9.26
C ASN A 44 7.19 5.25 -9.36
N LYS A 45 8.42 4.81 -9.65
CA LYS A 45 8.75 3.38 -9.66
C LYS A 45 8.56 2.74 -8.28
N ARG A 46 9.03 3.40 -7.21
CA ARG A 46 8.90 2.91 -5.83
C ARG A 46 7.43 2.84 -5.38
N LEU A 47 6.64 3.87 -5.66
CA LEU A 47 5.20 3.91 -5.41
C LEU A 47 4.48 2.77 -6.16
N GLY A 48 4.78 2.59 -7.44
CA GLY A 48 4.20 1.50 -8.24
C GLY A 48 4.47 0.12 -7.64
N MET A 49 5.71 -0.14 -7.20
CA MET A 49 6.06 -1.40 -6.54
C MET A 49 5.34 -1.61 -5.21
N LEU A 50 5.16 -0.55 -4.40
CA LEU A 50 4.45 -0.66 -3.13
C LEU A 50 2.95 -0.85 -3.32
N LEU A 51 2.36 -0.16 -4.29
CA LEU A 51 0.96 -0.33 -4.65
C LEU A 51 0.70 -1.76 -5.13
N ASP A 52 1.58 -2.31 -5.97
CA ASP A 52 1.46 -3.71 -6.43
C ASP A 52 1.52 -4.70 -5.27
N LYS A 53 2.47 -4.52 -4.34
CA LYS A 53 2.55 -5.31 -3.10
C LYS A 53 1.28 -5.20 -2.25
N CYS A 54 0.74 -3.99 -2.11
CA CYS A 54 -0.51 -3.76 -1.37
C CYS A 54 -1.70 -4.44 -2.06
N PHE A 55 -1.81 -4.33 -3.38
CA PHE A 55 -2.83 -5.04 -4.16
C PHE A 55 -2.69 -6.55 -4.03
N ALA A 56 -1.47 -7.10 -4.12
CA ALA A 56 -1.21 -8.53 -3.94
C ALA A 56 -1.62 -9.01 -2.54
N PHE A 57 -1.28 -8.25 -1.50
CA PHE A 57 -1.67 -8.52 -0.12
C PHE A 57 -3.20 -8.53 0.03
N VAL A 58 -3.87 -7.47 -0.43
CA VAL A 58 -5.34 -7.36 -0.35
C VAL A 58 -6.02 -8.47 -1.15
N ARG A 59 -5.52 -8.78 -2.35
CA ARG A 59 -6.04 -9.87 -3.18
C ARG A 59 -5.93 -11.22 -2.48
N ARG A 60 -4.76 -11.51 -1.88
CA ARG A 60 -4.51 -12.76 -1.13
C ARG A 60 -5.43 -12.91 0.08
N GLU A 61 -5.63 -11.83 0.83
CA GLU A 61 -6.33 -11.90 2.11
C GLU A 61 -7.86 -11.77 1.99
N TYR A 62 -8.34 -10.98 1.03
CA TYR A 62 -9.76 -10.64 0.91
C TYR A 62 -10.47 -11.33 -0.25
N TYR A 63 -9.76 -11.56 -1.37
CA TYR A 63 -10.36 -12.06 -2.61
C TYR A 63 -10.08 -13.54 -2.89
N ASN A 64 -8.98 -14.11 -2.39
CA ASN A 64 -8.77 -15.57 -2.39
C ASN A 64 -9.62 -16.25 -1.30
N LYS A 65 -10.94 -16.24 -1.51
CA LYS A 65 -11.87 -17.25 -0.99
C LYS A 65 -12.26 -18.14 -2.16
N ASN A 66 -11.45 -19.15 -2.45
CA ASN A 66 -11.90 -20.36 -3.12
C ASN A 66 -11.61 -21.53 -2.19
#